data_AF-A0A7S4R6U3-F1
#
_entry.id   AF-A0A7S4R6U3-F1
#
_cell.length_a   1.000
_cell.length_b   1.000
_cell.length_c   1.000
_cell.angle_alpha   90.00
_cell.angle_beta   90.00
_cell.angle_gamma   90.00
#
_symmetry.space_group_name_H-M   'P 1'
#
loop_
_entity.id
_entity.type
_entity.pdbx_description
1 polymer ?
#
loop_
_entity_poly.entity_id
_entity_poly.type
_entity_poly.pdbx_seq_one_letter_code
_entity_poly.pdbx_strand_id
1 'polypeptide(L)'
;QLITTTPEFNSNNLARKTGNKRVPTTPDPAAPVPYKAIVVLSLDGGLDSFNVLTPHTTCPLYRSYAQERDDVKLELDEMLEIDASSSENQPCTSFGVHHRLPIFRDLYNSGEGIFFCKHWSLGQTCDEAQLLHRNSDSAFQSQ
;
A
#
# COMPACT_ATOMS: atom_id res chain seq x y z
N GLN A 1 -5.12 -12.13 4.17
CA GLN A 1 -6.20 -12.88 3.50
C GLN A 1 -7.41 -11.97 3.28
N LEU A 2 -8.04 -12.13 2.11
CA LEU A 2 -9.34 -11.61 1.62
C LEU A 2 -9.56 -10.08 1.67
N ILE A 3 -9.21 -9.38 0.58
CA ILE A 3 -9.95 -8.19 0.18
C ILE A 3 -11.06 -8.69 -0.76
N THR A 4 -12.28 -8.75 -0.25
CA THR A 4 -13.45 -8.86 -1.12
C THR A 4 -13.71 -7.45 -1.66
N THR A 5 -13.24 -7.16 -2.86
CA THR A 5 -13.79 -6.03 -3.62
C THR A 5 -14.94 -6.60 -4.42
N THR A 6 -16.14 -6.59 -3.84
CA THR A 6 -17.33 -6.61 -4.69
C THR A 6 -17.25 -5.32 -5.50
N PRO A 7 -17.16 -5.36 -6.84
CA PRO A 7 -17.51 -4.17 -7.60
C PRO A 7 -18.97 -3.93 -7.25
N GLU A 8 -19.21 -2.95 -6.40
CA GLU A 8 -20.52 -2.35 -6.29
C GLU A 8 -20.75 -1.75 -7.66
N PHE A 9 -21.42 -2.52 -8.52
CA PHE A 9 -21.92 -2.03 -9.78
C PHE A 9 -22.64 -0.74 -9.42
N ASN A 10 -22.13 0.40 -9.89
CA ASN A 10 -22.74 1.71 -9.76
C ASN A 10 -24.06 1.73 -10.56
N SER A 11 -25.03 0.94 -10.11
CA SER A 11 -26.42 1.05 -10.50
C SER A 11 -27.10 1.86 -9.40
N ASN A 12 -26.73 3.15 -9.27
CA ASN A 12 -27.41 4.08 -8.36
C ASN A 12 -28.87 4.39 -8.77
N ASN A 13 -29.42 3.65 -9.74
CA ASN A 13 -30.83 3.72 -10.06
C ASN A 13 -31.53 2.50 -9.47
N LEU A 14 -32.31 2.75 -8.41
CA LEU A 14 -33.37 1.83 -7.99
C LEU A 14 -34.25 1.54 -9.21
N ALA A 15 -34.18 0.32 -9.74
CA ALA A 15 -34.94 -0.08 -10.91
C ALA A 15 -36.43 -0.20 -10.55
N ARG A 16 -37.17 0.90 -10.68
CA ARG A 16 -38.63 0.91 -10.48
C ARG A 16 -39.31 0.32 -11.70
N LYS A 17 -39.96 -0.84 -11.55
CA LYS A 17 -40.81 -1.42 -12.61
C LYS A 17 -42.04 -0.53 -12.81
N THR A 18 -42.08 0.22 -13.91
CA THR A 18 -43.17 1.14 -14.27
C THR A 18 -44.28 0.50 -15.10
N GLY A 19 -44.14 -0.77 -15.51
CA GLY A 19 -45.14 -1.49 -16.33
C GLY A 19 -45.27 -1.00 -17.78
N ASN A 20 -44.70 0.16 -18.10
CA ASN A 20 -44.73 0.76 -19.43
C ASN A 20 -43.74 0.08 -20.38
N LYS A 21 -44.10 -0.03 -21.66
CA LYS A 21 -43.20 -0.50 -22.72
C LYS A 21 -42.02 0.47 -22.83
N ARG A 22 -40.79 -0.05 -22.74
CA ARG A 22 -39.57 0.75 -22.93
C ARG A 22 -39.61 1.38 -24.32
N VAL A 23 -39.50 2.70 -24.39
CA VAL A 23 -39.28 3.40 -25.67
C VAL A 23 -37.90 2.97 -26.18
N PRO A 24 -37.76 2.49 -27.43
CA PRO A 24 -36.44 2.17 -27.97
C PRO A 24 -35.59 3.44 -27.94
N THR A 25 -34.48 3.42 -27.22
CA THR A 25 -33.45 4.44 -27.38
C THR A 25 -32.86 4.23 -28.76
N THR A 26 -33.06 5.19 -29.67
CA THR A 26 -32.26 5.27 -30.89
C THR A 26 -30.79 5.36 -30.47
N PRO A 27 -29.89 4.49 -30.97
CA PRO A 27 -28.48 4.64 -30.70
C PRO A 27 -28.06 6.04 -31.13
N ASP A 28 -27.52 6.82 -30.20
CA ASP A 28 -26.86 8.07 -30.60
C ASP A 28 -25.76 7.71 -31.61
N PRO A 29 -25.58 8.51 -32.67
CA PRO A 29 -24.45 8.33 -33.56
C PRO A 29 -23.18 8.34 -32.71
N ALA A 30 -22.29 7.38 -32.94
CA ALA A 30 -21.04 7.28 -32.19
C ALA A 30 -20.31 8.62 -32.29
N ALA A 31 -20.31 9.38 -31.19
CA ALA A 31 -19.52 10.59 -31.11
C ALA A 31 -18.05 10.17 -31.30
N PRO A 32 -17.22 10.95 -32.03
CA PRO A 32 -15.79 10.72 -32.14
C PRO A 32 -15.12 11.10 -30.80
N VAL A 33 -15.44 10.35 -29.75
CA VAL A 33 -14.81 10.49 -28.44
C VAL A 33 -13.51 9.69 -28.45
N PRO A 34 -12.41 10.24 -27.90
CA PRO A 34 -11.19 9.49 -27.71
C PRO A 34 -11.46 8.22 -26.88
N TYR A 35 -10.90 7.10 -27.31
CA TYR A 35 -11.03 5.82 -26.60
C TYR A 35 -10.33 5.91 -25.23
N LYS A 36 -11.08 5.65 -24.16
CA LYS A 36 -10.56 5.58 -22.79
C LYS A 36 -10.72 4.15 -22.27
N ALA A 37 -9.60 3.48 -22.02
CA ALA A 37 -9.56 2.18 -21.36
C ALA A 37 -8.84 2.29 -20.01
N ILE A 38 -9.34 1.55 -19.02
CA ILE A 38 -8.70 1.37 -17.72
C ILE A 38 -8.28 -0.09 -17.65
N VAL A 39 -6.98 -0.35 -17.50
CA VAL A 39 -6.46 -1.71 -17.34
C VAL A 39 -6.17 -1.93 -15.86
N VAL A 40 -6.82 -2.93 -15.26
CA VAL A 40 -6.60 -3.34 -13.87
C VAL A 40 -5.86 -4.67 -13.88
N LEU A 41 -4.63 -4.68 -13.37
CA LEU A 41 -3.83 -5.89 -13.22
C LEU A 41 -3.88 -6.32 -11.75
N SER A 42 -4.51 -7.46 -11.49
CA SER A 42 -4.51 -8.09 -10.16
C SER A 42 -3.42 -9.17 -10.13
N LEU A 43 -2.35 -8.92 -9.38
CA LEU A 43 -1.21 -9.83 -9.24
C LEU A 43 -1.27 -10.58 -7.90
N ASP A 44 -2.45 -11.12 -7.58
CA ASP A 44 -2.68 -11.86 -6.33
C ASP A 44 -1.93 -13.20 -6.35
N GLY A 45 -1.20 -13.49 -5.27
CA GLY A 45 -0.47 -14.75 -5.08
C GLY A 45 0.85 -14.93 -5.83
N GLY A 46 1.25 -14.00 -6.72
CA GLY A 46 2.50 -14.10 -7.48
C GLY A 46 3.46 -12.92 -7.31
N LEU A 47 2.96 -11.76 -6.88
CA LEU A 47 3.77 -10.56 -6.65
C LEU A 47 4.00 -10.35 -5.16
N ASP A 48 5.26 -10.34 -4.73
CA ASP A 48 5.62 -9.83 -3.42
C ASP A 48 5.72 -8.31 -3.48
N SER A 49 4.64 -7.61 -3.10
CA SER A 49 4.55 -6.15 -3.17
C SER A 49 5.59 -5.43 -2.33
N PHE A 50 6.02 -6.03 -1.24
CA PHE A 50 7.07 -5.49 -0.38
C PHE A 50 8.47 -5.73 -0.95
N ASN A 51 8.62 -6.56 -1.99
CA ASN A 51 9.84 -6.65 -2.78
C ASN A 51 9.75 -5.83 -4.07
N VAL A 52 8.67 -5.08 -4.26
CA VAL A 52 8.52 -4.08 -5.33
C VAL A 52 8.85 -2.70 -4.78
N LEU A 53 8.30 -2.37 -3.61
CA LEU A 53 8.49 -1.08 -2.94
C LEU A 53 8.83 -1.30 -1.46
N THR A 54 9.98 -0.79 -1.04
CA THR A 54 10.56 -0.93 0.30
C THR A 54 10.92 0.41 0.91
N PRO A 55 11.00 0.53 2.25
CA PRO A 55 11.70 1.66 2.86
C PRO A 55 13.15 1.70 2.36
N HIS A 56 13.66 2.89 2.03
CA HIS A 56 15.07 3.02 1.67
C HIS A 56 15.95 2.80 2.91
N THR A 57 17.22 2.43 2.71
CA THR A 57 18.20 2.21 3.81
C THR A 57 18.37 3.41 4.74
N THR A 58 18.05 4.62 4.27
CA THR A 58 18.08 5.85 5.05
C THR A 58 16.86 6.02 5.96
N CYS A 59 15.79 5.24 5.76
CA CYS A 59 14.61 5.27 6.61
C CYS A 59 14.76 4.37 7.85
N PRO A 60 14.36 4.82 9.06
CA PRO A 60 14.37 3.98 10.27
C PRO A 60 13.62 2.66 10.15
N LEU A 61 12.59 2.60 9.30
CA LEU A 61 11.78 1.40 9.08
C LEU A 61 12.50 0.31 8.27
N TYR A 62 13.61 0.62 7.60
CA TYR A 62 14.38 -0.37 6.85
C TYR A 62 14.90 -1.49 7.77
N ARG A 63 15.26 -1.18 9.02
CA ARG A 63 15.74 -2.20 9.97
C ARG A 63 14.66 -3.23 10.26
N SER A 64 13.43 -2.79 10.53
CA SER A 64 12.31 -3.70 10.76
C SER A 64 11.98 -4.50 9.51
N TYR A 65 12.00 -3.86 8.33
CA TYR A 65 11.86 -4.56 7.05
C TYR A 65 12.92 -5.65 6.89
N ALA A 66 14.20 -5.31 7.06
CA ALA A 66 15.32 -6.24 6.91
C ALA A 66 15.25 -7.40 7.91
N GLN A 67 14.79 -7.17 9.14
CA GLN A 67 14.62 -8.21 10.15
C GLN A 67 13.50 -9.20 9.81
N GLU A 68 12.37 -8.72 9.31
CA GLU A 68 11.24 -9.59 8.94
C GLU A 68 11.49 -10.37 7.63
N ARG A 69 12.37 -9.85 6.78
CA ARG A 69 12.66 -10.36 5.43
C ARG A 69 13.90 -11.22 5.33
N ASP A 70 14.85 -10.99 6.22
CA ASP A 70 16.12 -11.70 6.36
C ASP A 70 16.87 -11.86 5.01
N ASP A 71 16.90 -13.07 4.46
CA ASP A 71 17.57 -13.42 3.21
C ASP A 71 16.88 -12.88 1.94
N VAL A 72 15.62 -12.47 2.04
CA VAL A 72 14.80 -12.01 0.88
C VAL A 72 14.62 -10.49 0.90
N LYS A 73 15.39 -9.77 1.72
CA LYS A 73 15.39 -8.30 1.73
C LYS A 73 16.06 -7.76 0.47
N LEU A 74 15.67 -6.55 0.10
CA LEU A 74 16.33 -5.81 -0.97
C LEU A 74 17.53 -5.08 -0.39
N GLU A 75 18.71 -5.31 -0.97
CA GLU A 75 19.92 -4.59 -0.63
C GLU A 75 20.03 -3.26 -1.39
N LEU A 76 20.96 -2.39 -0.97
CA LEU A 76 21.08 -1.03 -1.51
C LEU A 76 21.29 -0.98 -3.04
N ASP A 77 22.06 -1.92 -3.58
CA ASP A 77 22.34 -2.04 -5.02
C ASP A 77 21.18 -2.63 -5.84
N GLU A 78 20.18 -3.20 -5.14
CA GLU A 78 18.97 -3.74 -5.75
C GLU A 78 17.79 -2.76 -5.70
N MET A 79 18.00 -1.60 -5.09
CA MET A 79 17.01 -0.54 -4.91
C MET A 79 17.27 0.66 -5.82
N LEU A 80 16.21 1.12 -6.48
CA LEU A 80 16.13 2.41 -7.15
C LEU A 80 15.41 3.38 -6.23
N GLU A 81 16.10 4.42 -5.79
CA GLU A 81 15.53 5.39 -4.87
C GLU A 81 14.40 6.20 -5.52
N ILE A 82 13.31 6.41 -4.77
CA ILE A 82 12.23 7.35 -5.06
C ILE A 82 12.04 8.32 -3.90
N ASP A 83 11.76 9.58 -4.22
CA ASP A 83 11.49 10.64 -3.25
C ASP A 83 9.99 10.69 -2.92
N ALA A 84 9.66 10.52 -1.65
CA ALA A 84 8.32 10.62 -1.09
C ALA A 84 8.17 11.81 -0.13
N SER A 85 9.12 12.76 -0.14
CA SER A 85 9.09 13.97 0.70
C SER A 85 7.82 14.82 0.55
N SER A 86 7.11 14.69 -0.58
CA SER A 86 5.84 15.36 -0.85
C SER A 86 4.63 14.77 -0.09
N SER A 87 4.79 13.60 0.52
CA SER A 87 3.71 12.92 1.26
C SER A 87 3.72 13.32 2.73
N GLU A 88 2.72 14.08 3.15
CA GLU A 88 2.54 14.45 4.55
C GLU A 88 2.20 13.21 5.41
N ASN A 89 2.73 13.16 6.65
CA ASN A 89 2.50 12.09 7.63
C ASN A 89 3.01 10.69 7.27
N GLN A 90 3.96 10.57 6.34
CA GLN A 90 4.68 9.30 6.11
C GLN A 90 5.94 9.20 6.99
N PRO A 91 6.25 8.02 7.53
CA PRO A 91 7.40 7.81 8.41
C PRO A 91 8.75 7.79 7.67
N CYS A 92 8.74 7.62 6.35
CA CYS A 92 9.90 7.66 5.48
C CYS A 92 9.70 8.73 4.41
N THR A 93 10.74 9.50 4.11
CA THR A 93 10.78 10.42 2.97
C THR A 93 11.39 9.81 1.72
N SER A 94 12.09 8.67 1.85
CA SER A 94 12.74 7.97 0.75
C SER A 94 12.39 6.48 0.80
N PHE A 95 12.11 5.93 -0.38
CA PHE A 95 11.76 4.53 -0.60
C PHE A 95 12.61 3.93 -1.73
N GLY A 96 12.75 2.61 -1.74
CA GLY A 96 13.41 1.84 -2.79
C GLY A 96 12.41 1.08 -3.65
N VAL A 97 12.53 1.19 -4.96
CA VAL A 97 11.85 0.34 -5.94
C VAL A 97 12.82 -0.72 -6.44
N HIS A 98 12.39 -1.95 -6.62
CA HIS A 98 13.29 -3.01 -7.11
C HIS A 98 13.90 -2.67 -8.49
N HIS A 99 15.22 -2.84 -8.64
CA HIS A 99 16.00 -2.50 -9.84
C HIS A 99 15.54 -3.13 -11.17
N ARG A 100 14.79 -4.23 -11.11
CA ARG A 100 14.25 -4.97 -12.26
C ARG A 100 12.91 -4.43 -12.72
N LEU A 101 12.35 -3.47 -11.98
CA LEU A 101 11.08 -2.83 -12.26
C LEU A 101 11.24 -1.30 -12.40
N PRO A 102 12.18 -0.82 -13.23
CA PRO A 102 12.44 0.63 -13.36
C PRO A 102 11.22 1.40 -13.86
N ILE A 103 10.32 0.73 -14.60
CA ILE A 103 9.09 1.34 -15.09
C ILE A 103 8.21 1.90 -13.97
N PHE A 104 8.16 1.27 -12.79
CA PHE A 104 7.34 1.78 -11.68
C PHE A 104 7.97 3.03 -11.06
N ARG A 105 9.31 3.08 -10.97
CA ARG A 105 10.04 4.28 -10.55
C ARG A 105 9.79 5.43 -11.52
N ASP A 106 9.91 5.15 -12.82
CA ASP A 106 9.79 6.17 -13.85
C ASP A 106 8.38 6.75 -13.91
N LEU A 107 7.34 5.91 -13.78
CA LEU A 107 5.94 6.35 -13.67
C LEU A 107 5.69 7.21 -12.44
N TYR A 108 6.27 6.83 -11.29
CA TYR A 108 6.15 7.64 -10.07
C TYR A 108 6.85 9.00 -10.23
N ASN A 109 8.07 9.00 -10.76
CA ASN A 109 8.85 10.21 -10.98
C ASN A 109 8.24 11.14 -12.05
N SER A 110 7.51 10.59 -13.03
CA SER A 110 6.77 11.39 -14.01
C SER A 110 5.44 11.95 -13.46
N GLY A 111 5.02 11.55 -12.26
CA GLY A 111 3.74 11.92 -11.68
C GLY A 111 2.54 11.20 -12.32
N GLU A 112 2.80 10.18 -13.15
CA GLU A 112 1.76 9.36 -13.81
C GLU A 112 1.39 8.12 -12.98
N GLY A 113 2.20 7.78 -11.97
CA GLY A 113 2.02 6.65 -11.07
C GLY A 113 1.91 7.07 -9.62
N ILE A 114 1.09 6.35 -8.85
CA ILE A 114 0.98 6.51 -7.40
C ILE A 114 1.15 5.13 -6.77
N PHE A 115 1.98 5.06 -5.74
CA PHE A 115 2.07 3.88 -4.90
C PHE A 115 1.16 3.99 -3.68
N PHE A 116 0.40 2.94 -3.42
CA PHE A 116 -0.38 2.78 -2.19
C PHE A 116 0.06 1.50 -1.51
N CYS A 117 0.85 1.63 -0.44
CA CYS A 117 1.24 0.50 0.38
C CYS A 117 0.25 0.29 1.51
N LYS A 118 -0.22 -0.94 1.67
CA LYS A 118 -0.99 -1.30 2.86
C LYS A 118 -0.04 -1.38 4.05
N HIS A 119 -0.19 -0.47 4.99
CA HIS A 119 0.56 -0.54 6.24
C HIS A 119 0.13 -1.78 7.02
N TRP A 120 1.11 -2.58 7.41
CA TRP A 120 0.95 -3.76 8.24
C TRP A 120 0.89 -3.31 9.70
N SER A 121 -0.31 -3.28 10.29
CA SER A 121 -0.44 -3.16 11.74
C SER A 121 -0.14 -4.52 12.39
N LEU A 122 1.11 -4.94 12.44
CA LEU A 122 1.50 -5.79 13.58
C LEU A 122 1.57 -4.86 14.78
N GLY A 123 0.75 -5.17 15.78
CA GLY A 123 0.79 -4.47 17.05
C GLY A 123 2.18 -4.52 17.64
N GLN A 124 2.89 -3.39 17.58
CA GLN A 124 3.68 -3.00 18.73
C GLN A 124 2.80 -2.07 19.54
N THR A 125 2.29 -2.57 20.67
CA THR A 125 2.31 -1.75 21.87
C THR A 125 3.77 -1.36 22.06
N CYS A 126 4.09 -0.07 21.93
CA CYS A 126 5.35 0.43 22.47
C CYS A 126 5.30 0.14 23.97
N ASP A 127 5.92 -0.93 24.41
CA ASP A 127 6.35 -0.99 25.80
C ASP A 127 7.83 -1.36 25.87
N GLU A 128 8.62 -0.30 25.80
CA GLU A 128 9.93 -0.24 26.43
C GLU A 128 10.10 1.13 27.11
N ALA A 129 9.01 1.60 27.75
CA ALA A 129 9.01 2.76 28.65
C ALA A 129 8.42 2.44 30.03
N GLN A 130 8.00 1.19 30.31
CA GLN A 130 7.56 0.77 31.65
C GLN A 130 8.49 -0.24 32.35
N LEU A 131 9.74 -0.41 31.89
CA LEU A 131 10.79 -1.19 32.57
C LEU A 131 11.73 -0.33 33.43
N LEU A 132 11.16 0.46 34.35
CA LEU A 132 11.86 0.91 35.57
C LEU A 132 10.96 0.80 36.81
N HIS A 133 10.47 -0.40 37.10
CA HIS A 133 10.30 -0.81 38.49
C HIS A 133 11.47 -1.70 38.90
N ARG A 134 12.50 -1.02 39.43
CA ARG A 134 13.52 -1.62 40.27
C ARG A 134 12.84 -2.12 41.55
N ASN A 135 12.50 -3.40 41.60
CA ASN A 135 12.34 -4.10 42.86
C ASN A 135 13.33 -5.25 42.87
N SER A 136 14.56 -4.93 43.29
CA SER A 136 15.43 -5.91 43.91
C SER A 136 14.81 -6.32 45.24
N ASP A 137 14.71 -7.63 45.43
CA ASP A 137 14.31 -8.29 46.67
C ASP A 137 14.83 -7.62 47.93
N SER A 138 13.93 -7.28 48.84
CA SER A 138 14.15 -7.42 50.29
C SER A 138 12.81 -7.67 50.97
N ALA A 139 12.44 -8.94 51.06
CA ALA A 139 11.75 -9.39 52.25
C ALA A 139 12.68 -9.20 53.46
N PHE A 140 12.10 -8.88 54.62
CA PHE A 140 12.58 -9.14 55.99
C PHE A 140 12.77 -7.89 56.90
N GLN A 141 12.09 -7.98 58.06
CA GLN A 141 12.18 -7.20 59.31
C GLN A 141 11.51 -5.81 59.34
N SER A 142 10.35 -5.68 59.99
CA SER A 142 10.12 -5.55 61.44
C SER A 142 10.72 -4.29 62.05
N GLN A 143 9.89 -3.26 62.20
CA GLN A 143 9.55 -2.59 63.47
C GLN A 143 8.43 -1.57 63.22
#